data_AF-A0A9P4TKG8-F1
#
_entry.id   AF-A0A9P4TKG8-F1
#
_cell.length_a   1.000
_cell.length_b   1.000
_cell.length_c   1.000
_cell.angle_alpha   90.00
_cell.angle_beta   90.00
_cell.angle_gamma   90.00
#
_symmetry.space_group_name_H-M   'P 1'
#
loop_
_entity.id
_entity.type
_entity.pdbx_description
1 polymer ?
#
loop_
_entity_poly.entity_id
_entity_poly.type
_entity_poly.pdbx_seq_one_letter_code
_entity_poly.pdbx_strand_id
1 'polypeptide(L)' 'MVKAVRGTLVRCDASIKAMLVDIDNKNNHEFIIEELDEEHLLVKETKINELKARLNSMMRERLKEPESSDSE' A
#
# COMPACT_ATOMS: atom_id res chain seq x y z
N MET A 1 -19.25 15.97 -15.71
CA MET A 1 -18.01 16.70 -16.04
C MET A 1 -16.87 15.70 -15.94
N VAL A 2 -16.07 15.52 -16.99
CA VAL A 2 -14.98 14.51 -17.01
C VAL A 2 -13.73 15.11 -16.36
N LYS A 3 -13.12 14.40 -15.41
CA LYS A 3 -11.87 14.78 -14.74
C LYS A 3 -10.79 13.77 -15.09
N ALA A 4 -9.73 14.21 -15.76
CA ALA A 4 -8.54 13.40 -16.00
C ALA A 4 -7.50 13.71 -14.92
N VAL A 5 -7.00 12.69 -14.24
CA VAL A 5 -5.95 12.82 -13.22
C VAL A 5 -4.79 11.90 -13.60
N ARG A 6 -3.57 12.45 -13.63
CA ARG A 6 -2.37 11.67 -13.89
C ARG A 6 -1.97 10.92 -12.62
N GLY A 7 -1.66 9.63 -12.75
CA GLY A 7 -1.19 8.78 -11.67
C GLY A 7 -0.60 7.48 -12.20
N THR A 8 -0.11 6.66 -11.28
CA THR A 8 0.44 5.34 -11.56
C THR A 8 -0.61 4.30 -11.20
N LEU A 9 -0.98 3.45 -12.17
CA LEU A 9 -1.81 2.28 -11.93
C LEU A 9 -0.98 1.21 -11.21
N VAL A 10 -1.44 0.79 -10.05
CA VAL A 10 -0.84 -0.29 -9.26
C VAL A 10 -1.81 -1.46 -9.27
N ARG A 11 -1.29 -2.64 -9.67
CA ARG A 11 -2.00 -3.91 -9.56
C ARG A 11 -1.35 -4.76 -8.48
N CYS A 12 -2.16 -5.30 -7.57
CA CYS A 12 -1.73 -6.19 -6.50
C CYS A 12 -2.89 -7.07 -6.02
N ASP A 13 -2.61 -8.12 -5.26
CA ASP A 13 -3.68 -8.92 -4.64
C ASP A 13 -4.37 -8.15 -3.50
N ALA A 14 -5.52 -8.65 -3.07
CA ALA A 14 -6.36 -8.02 -2.03
C ALA A 14 -5.62 -7.82 -0.69
N SER A 15 -4.69 -8.70 -0.33
CA SER A 15 -3.95 -8.59 0.93
C SER A 15 -2.94 -7.44 0.90
N ILE A 16 -2.23 -7.29 -0.23
CA ILE A 16 -1.33 -6.17 -0.48
C ILE A 16 -2.12 -4.87 -0.57
N LYS A 17 -3.26 -4.88 -1.27
CA LYS A 17 -4.13 -3.71 -1.36
C LYS A 17 -4.55 -3.22 0.03
N ALA A 18 -4.98 -4.13 0.92
CA ALA A 18 -5.35 -3.77 2.29
C ALA A 18 -4.18 -3.14 3.06
N MET A 19 -2.95 -3.66 2.89
CA MET A 19 -1.75 -3.05 3.48
C MET A 19 -1.43 -1.67 2.90
N LEU A 20 -1.60 -1.47 1.58
CA LEU A 20 -1.39 -0.18 0.94
C LEU A 20 -2.40 0.88 1.42
N VAL A 21 -3.67 0.50 1.58
CA VAL A 21 -4.72 1.37 2.15
C VAL A 21 -4.43 1.70 3.61
N ASP A 22 -3.97 0.74 4.41
CA ASP A 22 -3.54 0.98 5.80
C ASP A 22 -2.37 1.98 5.88
N ILE A 23 -1.37 1.84 5.00
CA ILE A 23 -0.27 2.81 4.89
C ILE A 23 -0.82 4.20 4.53
N ASP A 24 -1.72 4.29 3.54
CA ASP A 24 -2.29 5.55 3.09
C ASP A 24 -3.08 6.27 4.20
N ASN A 25 -3.91 5.51 4.94
CA ASN A 25 -4.68 6.00 6.09
C ASN A 25 -3.76 6.56 7.19
N LYS A 26 -2.65 5.87 7.49
CA LYS A 26 -1.65 6.31 8.48
C LYS A 26 -0.85 7.54 8.04
N ASN A 27 -0.93 7.89 6.75
CA ASN A 27 -0.19 8.97 6.14
C ASN A 27 -1.10 10.06 5.55
N ASN A 28 -2.28 10.27 6.14
CA ASN A 28 -3.22 11.35 5.74
C ASN A 28 -3.59 11.33 4.25
N HIS A 29 -3.77 10.15 3.66
CA HIS A 29 -4.13 9.98 2.25
C HIS A 29 -3.14 10.61 1.26
N GLU A 30 -1.85 10.51 1.58
CA GLU A 30 -0.79 11.12 0.76
C GLU A 30 -0.46 10.29 -0.49
N PHE A 31 -0.79 9.00 -0.56
CA PHE A 31 -0.34 8.10 -1.63
C PHE A 31 -1.42 7.78 -2.65
N ILE A 32 -2.60 7.34 -2.20
CA ILE A 32 -3.66 6.83 -3.06
C ILE A 32 -4.51 8.00 -3.58
N ILE A 33 -4.76 8.01 -4.88
CA ILE A 33 -5.68 8.96 -5.53
C ILE A 33 -7.09 8.37 -5.51
N GLU A 34 -7.21 7.10 -5.89
CA GLU A 34 -8.50 6.41 -6.02
C GLU A 34 -8.33 4.90 -5.92
N GLU A 35 -9.30 4.23 -5.29
CA GLU A 35 -9.45 2.77 -5.34
C GLU A 35 -10.34 2.40 -6.52
N LEU A 36 -9.82 1.61 -7.47
CA LEU A 36 -10.53 1.31 -8.72
C LEU A 36 -11.36 0.04 -8.61
N ASP A 37 -10.77 -1.03 -8.07
CA ASP A 37 -11.41 -2.32 -7.84
C ASP A 37 -10.64 -3.11 -6.76
N GLU A 38 -10.89 -4.42 -6.62
CA GLU A 38 -10.26 -5.29 -5.62
C GLU A 38 -8.74 -5.48 -5.80
N GLU A 39 -8.23 -5.34 -7.03
CA GLU A 39 -6.82 -5.56 -7.37
C GLU A 39 -6.09 -4.30 -7.84
N HIS A 40 -6.81 -3.20 -8.09
CA HIS A 40 -6.26 -2.00 -8.72
C HIS A 40 -6.43 -0.73 -7.88
N LEU A 41 -5.33 0.02 -7.79
CA LEU A 41 -5.26 1.33 -7.14
C LEU A 41 -4.65 2.35 -8.10
N LEU A 42 -5.16 3.57 -8.10
CA LEU A 42 -4.52 4.72 -8.72
C LEU A 42 -3.70 5.47 -7.65
N VAL A 43 -2.39 5.57 -7.85
CA VAL A 43 -1.43 6.13 -6.88
C VAL A 43 -0.73 7.38 -7.43
N LYS A 44 -0.34 8.32 -6.57
CA LYS A 44 0.46 9.49 -6.97
C LYS A 44 1.83 9.06 -7.48
N GLU A 45 2.17 9.46 -8.70
CA GLU A 45 3.41 9.07 -9.39
C GLU A 45 4.67 9.43 -8.59
N THR A 46 4.68 10.60 -7.94
CA THR A 46 5.81 11.08 -7.13
C THR A 46 6.04 10.29 -5.84
N LYS A 47 5.06 9.49 -5.41
CA LYS A 47 5.04 8.80 -4.12
C LYS A 47 5.22 7.28 -4.22
N ILE A 48 5.33 6.74 -5.43
CA ILE A 48 5.40 5.30 -5.66
C ILE A 48 6.61 4.63 -4.99
N ASN A 49 7.78 5.28 -5.00
CA ASN A 49 9.00 4.73 -4.41
C ASN A 49 8.91 4.70 -2.88
N GLU A 50 8.33 5.75 -2.28
CA GLU A 50 8.10 5.82 -0.85
C GLU A 50 7.08 4.76 -0.41
N LEU A 51 5.97 4.61 -1.14
CA LEU A 51 4.94 3.60 -0.87
C LEU A 51 5.51 2.17 -0.91
N LYS A 52 6.34 1.86 -1.91
CA LYS A 52 7.05 0.57 -2.01
C LYS A 52 7.98 0.33 -0.82
N ALA A 53 8.74 1.34 -0.39
CA ALA A 53 9.64 1.22 0.75
C ALA A 53 8.87 0.95 2.05
N ARG A 54 7.75 1.64 2.27
CA ARG A 54 6.86 1.45 3.43
C ARG A 54 6.24 0.06 3.45
N LEU A 55 5.72 -0.39 2.30
CA LEU A 55 5.17 -1.75 2.17
C LEU A 55 6.22 -2.81 2.52
N ASN A 56 7.43 -2.69 1.96
CA ASN A 56 8.53 -3.61 2.28
C ASN A 56 8.90 -3.61 3.77
N SER A 57 8.86 -2.44 4.43
CA SER A 57 9.10 -2.35 5.87
C SER A 57 8.02 -3.06 6.67
N MET A 58 6.75 -2.80 6.35
CA MET A 58 5.60 -3.42 7.02
C MET A 58 5.59 -4.94 6.86
N MET A 59 5.90 -5.45 5.66
CA MET A 59 6.04 -6.88 5.42
C MET A 59 7.13 -7.50 6.28
N ARG A 60 8.30 -6.85 6.37
CA ARG A 60 9.42 -7.34 7.20
C ARG A 60 9.09 -7.36 8.68
N GLU A 61 8.32 -6.38 9.16
CA GLU A 61 7.87 -6.32 10.55
C GLU A 61 6.93 -7.48 10.86
N ARG A 62 5.89 -7.69 10.04
CA ARG A 62 4.96 -8.81 10.19
C ARG A 62 5.62 -10.18 10.05
N LEU A 63 6.65 -10.31 9.21
CA LEU A 63 7.43 -11.54 9.04
C LEU A 63 8.48 -11.78 10.13
N LYS A 64 8.79 -10.78 10.97
CA LYS A 64 9.70 -10.93 12.12
C LYS A 64 8.97 -11.35 13.39
N GLU A 65 7.68 -11.07 13.50
CA GLU A 65 6.83 -11.50 14.62
C GLU A 65 6.55 -13.02 14.76
N PRO A 66 6.77 -13.93 13.76
CA PRO A 66 6.49 -15.35 13.97
C PRO A 66 7.57 -16.12 14.75
N GLU A 67 8.72 -15.52 15.07
CA GLU A 67 9.87 -16.22 15.70
C GLU A 67 10.12 -15.80 17.16
N SER A 68 9.13 -15.26 17.87
CA SER A 68 9.24 -14.98 19.32
C SER A 68 8.17 -15.65 20.19
N SER A 69 7.46 -16.63 19.63
CA SER A 69 6.44 -17.40 20.36
C SER A 69 6.57 -18.90 20.06
N ASP A 70 7.77 -19.47 20.22
CA ASP A 70 7.84 -20.90 20.54
C ASP A 70 9.04 -21.25 21.45
N SER A 71 8.70 -21.87 22.58
CA SER A 71 9.52 -22.77 23.43
C SER A 71 10.65 -22.21 24.32
N GLU A 72 10.30 -21.79 25.55
CA GLU A 72 10.63 -22.38 26.88
C GLU A 72 10.50 -21.36 28.03
#